data_AF-A0A9C8ZGN5-F1
#
_entry.id   AF-A0A9C8ZGN5-F1
#
_cell.length_a   1.000
_cell.length_b   1.000
_cell.length_c   1.000
_cell.angle_alpha   90.00
_cell.angle_beta   90.00
_cell.angle_gamma   90.00
#
_symmetry.space_group_name_H-M   'P 1'
#
loop_
_entity.id
_entity.type
_entity.pdbx_description
1 polymer ?
#
loop_
_entity_poly.entity_id
_entity_poly.type
_entity_poly.pdbx_seq_one_letter_code
_entity_poly.pdbx_strand_id
1 'polypeptide(L)' 'MQRQLNAEVMEKPFLAEQQEKVEAYIKEAMKKDLKPPEYKGRHWRRGYTCHDLLRYSWREYRDCRYYYHYYGRYYPYH' A
#
# COMPACT_ATOMS: atom_id res chain seq x y z
N MET A 1 -2.19 39.65 9.61
CA MET A 1 -1.88 38.41 8.85
C MET A 1 -1.39 37.37 9.83
N GLN A 2 -2.25 36.41 10.17
CA GLN A 2 -2.06 35.38 11.20
C GLN A 2 -0.93 34.41 10.82
N ARG A 3 0.25 34.62 11.39
CA ARG A 3 1.29 33.59 11.52
C ARG A 3 0.98 32.75 12.76
N GLN A 4 0.01 31.84 12.70
CA GLN A 4 -0.22 30.84 13.75
C GLN A 4 -1.29 29.81 13.34
N LEU A 5 -1.05 29.14 12.22
CA LEU A 5 -1.77 27.94 11.78
C LEU A 5 -0.68 27.13 11.07
N ASN A 6 0.04 26.20 11.70
CA ASN A 6 -0.41 24.83 11.93
C ASN A 6 0.73 24.08 12.63
N ALA A 7 0.91 24.26 13.94
CA ALA A 7 1.84 23.43 14.72
C ALA A 7 1.23 22.06 15.09
N GLU A 8 -0.07 21.87 14.86
CA GLU A 8 -0.83 20.64 15.17
C GLU A 8 -1.03 19.70 13.96
N VAL A 9 -0.28 19.89 12.86
CA VAL A 9 -0.37 19.06 11.63
C VAL A 9 0.83 18.09 11.49
N MET A 10 1.65 17.90 12.54
CA MET A 10 2.86 17.08 12.46
C MET A 10 2.73 15.63 12.97
N GLU A 11 1.57 15.19 13.44
CA GLU A 11 1.41 13.82 13.99
C GLU A 11 0.15 13.07 13.51
N LYS A 12 -0.45 13.48 12.39
CA LYS A 12 -1.43 12.65 11.67
C LYS A 12 -0.98 12.43 10.23
N PRO A 13 -0.92 11.17 9.78
CA PRO A 13 0.33 10.63 9.29
C PRO A 13 0.35 10.68 7.78
N PHE A 14 1.49 10.98 7.19
CA PHE A 14 1.77 10.78 5.76
C PHE A 14 1.23 9.42 5.24
N LEU A 15 1.15 8.42 6.11
CA LEU A 15 0.59 7.08 5.87
C LEU A 15 -0.93 7.02 5.63
N ALA A 16 -1.75 7.87 6.26
CA ALA A 16 -3.21 7.83 6.13
C ALA A 16 -3.67 8.29 4.74
N GLU A 17 -3.14 9.41 4.25
CA GLU A 17 -3.42 9.91 2.90
C GLU A 17 -2.93 8.92 1.82
N GLN A 18 -1.84 8.21 2.11
CA GLN A 18 -1.34 7.14 1.25
C GLN A 18 -2.24 5.90 1.25
N GLN A 19 -2.88 5.58 2.37
CA GLN A 19 -3.80 4.44 2.44
C GLN A 19 -5.03 4.66 1.58
N GLU A 20 -5.64 5.85 1.61
CA GLU A 20 -6.76 6.20 0.73
C GLU A 20 -6.38 6.08 -0.75
N LYS A 21 -5.17 6.52 -1.13
CA LYS A 21 -4.65 6.38 -2.50
C LYS A 21 -4.47 4.91 -2.90
N VAL A 22 -4.01 4.05 -1.98
CA VAL A 22 -3.92 2.59 -2.23
C VAL A 22 -5.30 1.99 -2.42
N GLU A 23 -6.26 2.34 -1.58
CA GLU A 23 -7.63 1.84 -1.66
C GLU A 23 -8.33 2.28 -2.94
N ALA A 24 -8.17 3.54 -3.34
CA ALA A 24 -8.66 4.05 -4.62
C ALA A 24 -8.06 3.28 -5.81
N TYR A 25 -6.73 3.08 -5.83
CA TYR A 25 -6.06 2.29 -6.85
C TYR A 25 -6.60 0.87 -6.93
N ILE A 26 -6.76 0.19 -5.79
CA ILE A 26 -7.29 -1.17 -5.71
C ILE A 26 -8.70 -1.21 -6.28
N LYS A 27 -9.57 -0.28 -5.87
CA LYS A 27 -10.96 -0.20 -6.35
C LYS A 27 -11.04 -0.01 -7.86
N GLU A 28 -10.21 0.87 -8.43
CA GLU A 28 -10.16 1.08 -9.88
C GLU A 28 -9.59 -0.14 -10.63
N ALA A 29 -8.54 -0.76 -10.10
CA ALA A 29 -7.91 -1.92 -10.72
C ALA A 29 -8.82 -3.15 -10.68
N MET A 30 -9.52 -3.37 -9.56
CA MET A 30 -10.56 -4.39 -9.43
C MET A 30 -11.73 -4.13 -10.38
N LYS A 31 -12.19 -2.87 -10.52
CA LYS A 31 -13.25 -2.50 -11.47
C LYS A 31 -12.87 -2.82 -12.91
N LYS A 32 -11.58 -2.76 -13.24
CA LYS A 32 -11.03 -3.09 -14.56
C LYS A 32 -10.66 -4.57 -14.72
N ASP A 33 -10.91 -5.39 -13.70
CA ASP A 33 -10.54 -6.81 -13.63
C ASP A 33 -9.07 -7.08 -13.99
N LEU A 34 -8.17 -6.15 -13.65
CA LEU A 34 -6.78 -6.25 -14.02
C LEU A 34 -6.07 -7.25 -13.12
N LYS A 35 -5.70 -8.41 -13.63
CA LYS A 35 -4.94 -9.40 -12.86
C LYS A 35 -3.69 -8.75 -12.22
N PRO A 36 -3.54 -8.79 -10.88
CA PRO A 36 -2.35 -8.24 -10.23
C PRO A 36 -1.12 -8.98 -10.73
N PRO A 37 -0.02 -8.26 -11.03
CA PRO A 37 1.22 -8.92 -11.37
C PRO A 37 1.73 -9.73 -10.17
N GLU A 38 2.48 -10.78 -10.44
CA GLU A 38 3.27 -11.45 -9.41
C GLU A 38 4.29 -10.49 -8.80
N TYR A 39 4.79 -10.82 -7.62
CA TYR A 39 5.72 -9.96 -6.91
C TYR A 39 7.01 -9.75 -7.73
N LYS A 40 7.27 -8.50 -8.11
CA LYS A 40 8.49 -8.08 -8.86
C LYS A 40 9.51 -7.33 -7.99
N GLY A 41 9.32 -7.34 -6.68
CA GLY A 41 10.15 -6.62 -5.73
C GLY A 41 11.30 -7.46 -5.17
N ARG A 42 11.99 -6.94 -4.14
CA ARG A 42 13.14 -7.63 -3.50
C ARG A 42 12.98 -7.84 -1.99
N HIS A 43 11.92 -7.30 -1.39
CA HIS A 43 11.71 -7.25 0.06
C HIS A 43 10.70 -8.28 0.58
N TRP A 44 9.97 -8.98 -0.28
CA TRP A 44 9.05 -10.06 0.13
C TRP A 44 9.84 -11.23 0.72
N ARG A 45 9.46 -11.65 1.93
CA ARG A 45 10.12 -12.73 2.68
C ARG A 45 9.11 -13.58 3.40
N ARG A 46 9.51 -14.82 3.73
CA ARG A 46 8.67 -15.75 4.49
C ARG A 46 8.23 -15.14 5.82
N GLY A 47 6.91 -15.10 6.03
CA GLY A 47 6.29 -14.53 7.22
C GLY A 47 5.95 -13.04 7.11
N TYR A 48 6.24 -12.39 5.97
CA TYR A 48 5.88 -10.99 5.78
C TYR A 48 4.40 -10.84 5.41
N THR A 49 3.86 -9.71 5.81
CA THR A 49 2.57 -9.18 5.36
C THR A 49 2.81 -7.98 4.44
N CYS A 50 1.75 -7.48 3.82
CA CYS A 50 1.87 -6.24 3.05
C CYS A 50 2.39 -5.08 3.92
N HIS A 51 2.03 -5.01 5.20
CA HIS A 51 2.47 -3.94 6.09
C HIS A 51 3.99 -3.92 6.27
N ASP A 52 4.67 -5.07 6.24
CA ASP A 52 6.13 -5.13 6.33
C ASP A 52 6.80 -4.45 5.13
N LEU A 53 6.19 -4.56 3.93
CA LEU A 53 6.67 -3.90 2.72
C LEU A 53 6.57 -2.38 2.79
N LEU A 54 5.69 -1.82 3.62
CA LEU A 54 5.53 -0.37 3.80
C LEU A 54 6.83 0.30 4.24
N ARG A 55 7.69 -0.43 4.96
CA ARG A 55 9.00 0.04 5.43
C ARG A 55 10.04 0.13 4.33
N TYR A 56 9.84 -0.58 3.22
CA TYR A 56 10.82 -0.70 2.14
C TYR A 56 10.37 0.04 0.88
N SER A 57 9.11 -0.11 0.50
CA SER A 57 8.57 0.53 -0.70
C SER A 57 7.05 0.65 -0.62
N TRP A 58 6.58 1.88 -0.81
CA TRP A 58 5.15 2.12 -0.95
C TRP A 58 4.54 1.41 -2.17
N ARG A 59 5.31 1.26 -3.26
CA ARG A 59 4.86 0.54 -4.46
C ARG A 59 4.65 -0.94 -4.15
N GLU A 60 5.61 -1.58 -3.47
CA GLU A 60 5.48 -2.98 -3.09
C GLU A 60 4.35 -3.19 -2.10
N TYR A 61 4.15 -2.26 -1.16
CA TYR A 61 3.00 -2.24 -0.26
C TYR A 61 1.67 -2.20 -1.02
N ARG A 62 1.49 -1.22 -1.91
CA ARG A 62 0.28 -1.06 -2.74
C ARG A 62 0.01 -2.29 -3.58
N ASP A 63 1.02 -2.78 -4.29
CA ASP A 63 0.88 -3.93 -5.19
C ASP A 63 0.56 -5.19 -4.37
N CYS A 64 1.15 -5.37 -3.17
CA CYS A 64 0.79 -6.44 -2.24
C CYS A 64 -0.66 -6.36 -1.76
N ARG A 65 -1.11 -5.16 -1.35
CA ARG A 65 -2.51 -4.95 -0.93
C ARG A 65 -3.45 -5.30 -2.07
N TYR A 66 -3.11 -4.89 -3.30
CA TYR A 66 -3.91 -5.23 -4.47
C TYR A 66 -3.95 -6.74 -4.73
N TYR A 67 -2.80 -7.41 -4.70
CA TYR A 67 -2.71 -8.86 -4.86
C TYR A 67 -3.56 -9.60 -3.81
N TYR A 68 -3.48 -9.17 -2.55
CA TYR A 68 -4.26 -9.75 -1.46
C TYR A 68 -5.77 -9.54 -1.64
N HIS A 69 -6.21 -8.35 -2.07
CA HIS A 69 -7.62 -8.09 -2.34
C HIS A 69 -8.16 -8.91 -3.53
N TYR A 70 -7.35 -9.15 -4.55
CA TYR A 70 -7.76 -9.91 -5.74
C TYR A 70 -7.76 -11.43 -5.50
N TYR A 71 -6.73 -11.98 -4.86
CA TYR A 71 -6.58 -13.43 -4.67
C TYR A 71 -6.99 -13.94 -3.29
N GLY A 72 -7.20 -13.08 -2.30
CA GLY A 72 -7.48 -13.46 -0.92
C GLY A 72 -6.29 -14.11 -0.19
N ARG A 73 -5.08 -13.99 -0.75
CA ARG A 73 -3.85 -14.57 -0.18
C ARG A 73 -2.64 -13.67 -0.43
N TYR A 74 -1.61 -13.83 0.39
CA TYR A 74 -0.32 -13.15 0.18
C TYR A 74 0.49 -13.78 -0.96
N TYR A 75 1.54 -13.09 -1.40
CA TYR A 75 2.42 -13.61 -2.45
C TYR A 75 3.03 -14.97 -2.04
N PRO A 76 3.14 -15.92 -2.99
CA PRO A 76 3.84 -17.17 -2.76
C PRO A 76 5.31 -16.91 -2.44
N TYR A 77 5.90 -17.81 -1.66
CA TYR A 77 7.34 -17.85 -1.44
C TYR A 77 7.93 -18.78 -2.49
N HIS A 78 8.92 -18.28 -3.24
CA HIS A 78 9.71 -19.08 -4.18
C HIS A 78 11.08 -19.35 -3.59
#